data_AF-A0A2R6RVU8-F1
#
_entry.id   AF-A0A2R6RVU8-F1
#
_cell.length_a   1.000
_cell.length_b   1.000
_cell.length_c   1.000
_cell.angle_alpha   90.00
_cell.angle_beta   90.00
_cell.angle_gamma   90.00
#
_symmetry.space_group_name_H-M   'P 1'
#
loop_
_entity.id
_entity.type
_entity.pdbx_description
1 polymer ?
#
loop_
_entity_poly.entity_id
_entity_poly.type
_entity_poly.pdbx_seq_one_letter_code
_entity_poly.pdbx_strand_id
1 'polypeptide(L)'
;MVLAHLVPYLSDPAGLRAYPGPSLAKLSKFWLARIAYHGRVNASVYEAHEKYGTFVRISPIEVSIVHPEALHQIYGHTTGTTKSDLYSAFTQFGGTPSVFGTRDRTEHARKRKIMAHIFSLKSVVEFEPIIHSYQRVLVQKWDRICEAGVRGNGGVEGSCVWRAGNERAWFDCMRWFNYLAFDIIGRLFLGK
;
A
#
# COMPACT_ATOMS: atom_id res chain seq x y z
N MET A 1 -16.93 -11.08 26.48
CA MET A 1 -16.57 -10.21 25.34
C MET A 1 -16.26 -8.76 25.71
N VAL A 2 -16.98 -8.11 26.63
CA VAL A 2 -16.67 -6.71 27.05
C VAL A 2 -15.41 -6.62 27.95
N LEU A 3 -15.22 -7.57 28.86
CA LEU A 3 -14.06 -7.64 29.75
C LEU A 3 -12.70 -7.68 29.02
N ALA A 4 -12.63 -8.30 27.84
CA ALA A 4 -11.41 -8.39 27.05
C ALA A 4 -10.93 -7.03 26.51
N HIS A 5 -11.80 -6.02 26.43
CA HIS A 5 -11.45 -4.67 26.04
C HIS A 5 -11.19 -3.74 27.25
N LEU A 6 -11.83 -4.04 28.38
CA LEU A 6 -11.59 -3.31 29.63
C LEU A 6 -10.22 -3.62 30.23
N VAL A 7 -9.75 -4.88 30.15
CA VAL A 7 -8.45 -5.27 30.72
C VAL A 7 -7.28 -4.50 30.11
N PRO A 8 -7.09 -4.42 28.77
CA PRO A 8 -6.02 -3.62 28.17
C PRO A 8 -6.19 -2.11 28.41
N TYR A 9 -7.44 -1.64 28.46
CA TYR A 9 -7.73 -0.25 28.77
C TYR A 9 -7.35 0.10 30.22
N LEU A 10 -7.57 -0.82 31.17
CA LEU A 10 -7.30 -0.64 32.60
C LEU A 10 -5.83 -0.89 32.97
N SER A 11 -5.16 -1.83 32.32
CA SER A 11 -3.75 -2.16 32.61
C SER A 11 -2.76 -1.16 32.00
N ASP A 12 -3.11 -0.49 30.91
CA ASP A 12 -2.27 0.49 30.19
C ASP A 12 -0.75 0.18 30.20
N PRO A 13 -0.35 -1.04 29.79
CA PRO A 13 1.04 -1.51 29.97
C PRO A 13 2.06 -0.68 29.18
N ALA A 14 1.62 0.08 28.18
CA ALA A 14 2.46 0.93 27.35
C ALA A 14 2.27 2.45 27.64
N GLY A 15 1.55 2.83 28.70
CA GLY A 15 1.38 4.23 29.10
C GLY A 15 0.68 5.10 28.06
N LEU A 16 -0.20 4.53 27.23
CA LEU A 16 -0.79 5.22 26.08
C LEU A 16 -1.96 6.12 26.46
N ARG A 17 -2.40 6.13 27.72
CA ARG A 17 -3.44 7.06 28.21
C ARG A 17 -3.06 8.52 28.14
N ALA A 18 -1.76 8.84 28.15
CA ALA A 18 -1.29 10.20 28.01
C ALA A 18 -1.64 10.83 26.66
N TYR A 19 -1.85 10.01 25.62
CA TYR A 19 -2.10 10.50 24.27
C TYR A 19 -3.58 10.81 24.00
N PRO A 20 -3.88 11.97 23.40
CA PRO A 20 -5.23 12.33 23.01
C PRO A 20 -5.72 11.47 21.84
N GLY A 21 -7.03 11.46 21.59
CA GLY A 21 -7.61 10.69 20.49
C GLY A 21 -9.13 10.51 20.63
N PRO A 22 -9.79 9.94 19.61
CA PRO A 22 -11.22 9.66 19.63
C PRO A 22 -11.61 8.80 20.85
N SER A 23 -12.70 9.14 21.53
CA SER A 23 -13.12 8.46 22.78
C SER A 23 -13.29 6.95 22.59
N LEU A 24 -13.91 6.53 21.49
CA LEU A 24 -14.10 5.12 21.15
C LEU A 24 -12.78 4.39 20.85
N ALA A 25 -11.78 5.10 20.31
CA ALA A 25 -10.46 4.54 20.01
C ALA A 25 -9.66 4.24 21.28
N LYS A 26 -9.90 4.99 22.36
CA LYS A 26 -9.26 4.75 23.65
C LYS A 26 -9.74 3.44 24.28
N LEU A 27 -11.02 3.10 24.14
CA LEU A 27 -11.64 1.94 24.79
C LEU A 27 -11.47 0.63 24.00
N SER A 28 -11.61 0.67 22.68
CA SER A 28 -11.52 -0.54 21.85
C SER A 28 -11.09 -0.23 20.42
N LYS A 29 -10.79 -1.27 19.63
CA LYS A 29 -10.51 -1.15 18.19
C LYS A 29 -11.75 -0.78 17.36
N PHE A 30 -12.92 -0.59 17.97
CA PHE A 30 -14.18 -0.33 17.27
C PHE A 30 -14.14 0.93 16.41
N TRP A 31 -13.49 2.00 16.90
CA TRP A 31 -13.33 3.22 16.11
C TRP A 31 -12.58 2.95 14.80
N LEU A 32 -11.46 2.24 14.89
CA LEU A 32 -10.65 1.86 13.73
C LEU A 32 -11.42 0.94 12.76
N ALA A 33 -12.15 -0.04 13.30
CA ALA A 33 -12.99 -0.94 12.51
C ALA A 33 -14.09 -0.18 11.76
N ARG A 34 -14.75 0.80 12.42
CA ARG A 34 -15.80 1.62 11.80
C ARG A 34 -15.27 2.46 10.65
N ILE A 35 -14.13 3.14 10.84
CA ILE A 35 -13.57 3.97 9.75
C ILE A 35 -13.02 3.12 8.61
N ALA A 36 -12.52 1.91 8.90
CA ALA A 36 -12.11 0.93 7.90
C ALA A 36 -13.29 0.41 7.08
N TYR A 37 -14.41 0.07 7.75
CA TYR A 37 -15.64 -0.37 7.09
C TYR A 37 -16.20 0.69 6.12
N HIS A 38 -16.02 1.97 6.42
CA HIS A 38 -16.42 3.06 5.52
C HIS A 38 -15.35 3.48 4.50
N GLY A 39 -14.19 2.82 4.47
CA GLY A 39 -13.10 3.17 3.55
C GLY A 39 -12.47 4.54 3.82
N ARG A 40 -12.61 5.07 5.05
CA ARG A 40 -12.18 6.43 5.42
C ARG A 40 -10.97 6.45 6.35
N VAL A 41 -10.19 5.37 6.45
CA VAL A 41 -9.06 5.27 7.40
C VAL A 41 -8.13 6.48 7.29
N ASN A 42 -7.65 6.78 6.08
CA ASN A 42 -6.71 7.88 5.85
C ASN A 42 -7.30 9.25 6.23
N ALA A 43 -8.50 9.55 5.73
CA ALA A 43 -9.16 10.82 6.01
C ALA A 43 -9.47 11.00 7.51
N SER A 44 -10.03 9.98 8.16
CA SER A 44 -10.40 10.04 9.57
C SER A 44 -9.18 10.12 10.50
N VAL A 45 -8.07 9.46 10.17
CA VAL A 45 -6.81 9.56 10.93
C VAL A 45 -6.18 10.93 10.73
N TYR A 46 -6.21 11.48 9.51
CA TYR A 46 -5.78 12.84 9.23
C TYR A 46 -6.60 13.87 10.02
N GLU A 47 -7.93 13.81 9.96
CA GLU A 47 -8.84 14.66 10.75
C GLU A 47 -8.58 14.53 12.26
N ALA A 48 -8.21 13.33 12.74
CA ALA A 48 -7.84 13.13 14.13
C ALA A 48 -6.53 13.83 14.50
N HIS A 49 -5.53 13.83 13.60
CA HIS A 49 -4.28 14.59 13.79
C HIS A 49 -4.50 16.10 13.77
N GLU A 50 -5.36 16.60 12.87
CA GLU A 50 -5.76 18.01 12.87
C GLU A 50 -6.40 18.44 14.20
N LYS A 51 -7.18 17.54 14.83
CA LYS A 51 -7.88 17.83 16.09
C LYS A 51 -7.06 17.63 17.35
N TYR A 52 -6.25 16.56 17.41
CA TYR A 52 -5.59 16.09 18.62
C TYR A 52 -4.07 16.31 18.61
N GLY A 53 -3.50 16.74 17.48
CA GLY A 53 -2.10 17.07 17.32
C GLY A 53 -1.25 15.90 16.81
N THR A 54 0.05 15.95 17.11
CA THR A 54 1.06 15.08 16.50
C THR A 54 0.98 13.61 16.90
N PHE A 55 0.58 13.33 18.15
CA PHE A 55 0.49 11.98 18.70
C PHE A 55 -0.96 11.66 19.02
N VAL A 56 -1.54 10.69 18.32
CA VAL A 56 -2.97 10.39 18.42
C VAL A 56 -3.18 8.91 18.69
N ARG A 57 -3.87 8.61 19.79
CA ARG A 57 -4.28 7.25 20.12
C ARG A 57 -5.44 6.81 19.22
N ILE A 58 -5.19 5.83 18.36
CA ILE A 58 -6.16 5.29 17.38
C ILE A 58 -6.71 3.92 17.76
N SER A 59 -6.11 3.26 18.76
CA SER A 59 -6.62 2.05 19.39
C SER A 59 -6.08 1.95 20.83
N PRO A 60 -6.59 1.03 21.67
CA PRO A 60 -6.10 0.88 23.04
C PRO A 60 -4.58 0.61 23.12
N ILE A 61 -3.99 0.04 22.08
CA ILE A 61 -2.57 -0.35 22.04
C ILE A 61 -1.78 0.33 20.88
N GLU A 62 -2.37 1.29 20.17
CA GLU A 62 -1.79 1.89 18.96
C GLU A 62 -1.87 3.42 19.02
N VAL A 63 -0.75 4.07 18.71
CA VAL A 63 -0.62 5.52 18.54
C VAL A 63 -0.15 5.80 17.12
N SER A 64 -0.86 6.71 16.45
CA SER A 64 -0.45 7.32 15.20
C SER A 64 0.42 8.54 15.48
N ILE A 65 1.50 8.72 14.73
CA ILE A 65 2.52 9.74 14.98
C ILE A 65 2.82 10.49 13.67
N VAL A 66 2.75 11.82 13.71
CA VAL A 66 3.07 12.72 12.58
C VAL A 66 4.20 13.67 13.00
N HIS A 67 5.36 13.11 13.34
CA HIS A 67 6.55 13.87 13.75
C HIS A 67 7.75 13.50 12.86
N PRO A 68 8.52 14.48 12.34
CA PRO A 68 9.64 14.20 11.43
C PRO A 68 10.71 13.30 12.05
N GLU A 69 11.01 13.47 13.35
CA GLU A 69 12.00 12.64 14.05
C GLU A 69 11.52 11.20 14.30
N ALA A 70 10.20 10.95 14.28
CA ALA A 70 9.65 9.61 14.51
C ALA A 70 10.08 8.64 13.40
N LEU A 71 10.34 9.13 12.19
CA LEU A 71 10.76 8.28 11.08
C LEU A 71 12.12 7.62 11.36
N HIS A 72 13.07 8.38 11.89
CA HIS A 72 14.37 7.83 12.28
C HIS A 72 14.26 6.92 13.50
N GLN A 73 13.47 7.30 14.51
CA GLN A 73 13.27 6.51 15.72
C GLN A 73 12.55 5.19 15.44
N ILE A 74 11.61 5.15 14.50
CA ILE A 74 10.82 3.95 14.20
C ILE A 74 11.48 3.09 13.13
N TYR A 75 12.04 3.68 12.07
CA TYR A 75 12.57 2.96 10.91
C TYR A 75 14.10 2.95 10.82
N GLY A 76 14.79 3.54 11.80
CA GLY A 76 16.24 3.55 11.89
C GLY A 76 16.82 2.14 11.99
N HIS A 77 18.02 1.96 11.44
CA HIS A 77 18.68 0.64 11.40
C HIS A 77 18.94 0.06 12.80
N THR A 78 19.16 0.91 13.81
CA THR A 78 19.58 0.53 15.17
C THR A 78 18.45 0.59 16.20
N THR A 79 17.26 1.06 15.85
CA THR A 79 16.23 1.44 16.85
C THR A 79 15.46 0.27 17.46
N GLY A 80 15.80 -0.98 17.08
CA GLY A 80 15.29 -2.21 17.72
C GLY A 80 13.80 -2.49 17.51
N THR A 81 13.05 -1.57 16.90
CA THR A 81 11.62 -1.74 16.58
C THR A 81 11.41 -2.95 15.68
N THR A 82 10.28 -3.63 15.90
CA THR A 82 9.86 -4.78 15.10
C THR A 82 8.42 -4.59 14.65
N LYS A 83 8.06 -5.27 13.55
CA LYS A 83 6.70 -5.27 13.04
C LYS A 83 5.75 -5.91 14.05
N SER A 84 4.54 -5.35 14.15
CA SER A 84 3.46 -5.86 15.01
C SER A 84 3.05 -7.30 14.66
N ASP A 85 2.42 -8.00 15.60
CA ASP A 85 1.80 -9.32 15.40
C ASP A 85 0.78 -9.30 14.24
N LEU A 86 0.19 -8.14 13.93
CA LEU A 86 -0.70 -7.96 12.79
C LEU A 86 -0.08 -8.38 11.45
N TYR A 87 1.26 -8.36 11.35
CA TYR A 87 1.95 -8.79 10.14
C TYR A 87 1.82 -10.30 9.87
N SER A 88 1.46 -11.10 10.90
CA SER A 88 1.19 -12.53 10.73
C SER A 88 0.01 -12.80 9.78
N ALA A 89 -0.96 -11.87 9.71
CA ALA A 89 -2.10 -11.95 8.79
C ALA A 89 -1.69 -11.88 7.31
N PHE A 90 -0.48 -11.41 7.01
CA PHE A 90 0.07 -11.38 5.64
C PHE A 90 0.90 -12.62 5.31
N THR A 91 0.88 -13.65 6.16
CA THR A 91 1.50 -14.93 5.85
C THR A 91 0.62 -15.65 4.83
N GLN A 92 1.13 -15.77 3.60
CA GLN A 92 0.44 -16.43 2.50
C GLN A 92 0.63 -17.96 2.55
N PHE A 93 0.07 -18.65 1.56
CA PHE A 93 0.06 -20.12 1.44
C PHE A 93 1.42 -20.76 1.77
N GLY A 94 1.39 -21.82 2.59
CA GLY A 94 2.59 -22.55 3.02
C GLY A 94 3.18 -22.10 4.37
N GLY A 95 2.54 -21.17 5.07
CA GLY A 95 2.88 -20.81 6.47
C GLY A 95 4.22 -20.09 6.65
N THR A 96 4.95 -19.83 5.57
CA THR A 96 6.24 -19.14 5.59
C THR A 96 6.03 -17.65 5.30
N PRO A 97 6.39 -16.73 6.22
CA PRO A 97 6.23 -15.30 5.98
C PRO A 97 7.11 -14.82 4.82
N SER A 98 6.59 -13.92 3.97
CA SER A 98 7.39 -13.21 2.96
C SER A 98 8.37 -12.22 3.62
N VAL A 99 9.24 -11.55 2.86
CA VAL A 99 10.07 -10.43 3.39
C VAL A 99 9.18 -9.38 4.06
N PHE A 100 8.00 -9.10 3.48
CA PHE A 100 7.05 -8.17 4.05
C PHE A 100 6.49 -8.65 5.40
N GLY A 101 6.07 -9.91 5.50
CA GLY A 101 5.49 -10.47 6.73
C GLY A 101 6.49 -10.88 7.81
N THR A 102 7.79 -11.02 7.48
CA THR A 102 8.81 -11.48 8.43
C THR A 102 9.09 -10.39 9.48
N ARG A 103 8.95 -10.77 10.77
CA ARG A 103 9.12 -9.89 11.94
C ARG A 103 10.48 -10.07 12.63
N ASP A 104 10.99 -11.31 12.63
CA ASP A 104 12.34 -11.59 13.13
C ASP A 104 13.39 -10.88 12.26
N ARG A 105 14.31 -10.15 12.90
CA ARG A 105 15.25 -9.27 12.22
C ARG A 105 16.30 -10.05 11.44
N THR A 106 16.76 -11.18 11.99
CA THR A 106 17.78 -12.03 11.37
C THR A 106 17.23 -12.70 10.12
N GLU A 107 16.05 -13.30 10.22
CA GLU A 107 15.36 -13.90 9.08
C GLU A 107 14.96 -12.87 8.03
N HIS A 108 14.50 -11.69 8.45
CA HIS A 108 14.20 -10.60 7.53
C HIS A 108 15.45 -10.17 6.76
N ALA A 109 16.59 -9.99 7.45
CA ALA A 109 17.86 -9.61 6.82
C ALA A 109 18.33 -10.69 5.82
N ARG A 110 18.22 -11.96 6.19
CA ARG A 110 18.56 -13.10 5.30
C ARG A 110 17.71 -13.09 4.03
N LYS A 111 16.39 -13.00 4.14
CA LYS A 111 15.49 -12.99 2.97
C LYS A 111 15.67 -11.72 2.12
N ARG A 112 15.87 -10.56 2.76
CA ARG A 112 16.16 -9.30 2.06
C ARG A 112 17.44 -9.39 1.25
N LYS A 113 18.50 -10.00 1.80
CA LYS A 113 19.77 -10.21 1.09
C LYS A 113 19.59 -11.02 -0.18
N ILE A 114 18.77 -12.08 -0.13
CA ILE A 114 18.44 -12.88 -1.31
C ILE A 114 17.74 -12.02 -2.37
N MET A 115 16.78 -11.17 -1.99
CA MET A 115 16.06 -10.28 -2.91
C MET A 115 16.84 -9.01 -3.31
N ALA A 116 17.99 -8.70 -2.73
CA ALA A 116 18.65 -7.42 -2.98
C ALA A 116 19.14 -7.29 -4.43
N HIS A 117 19.52 -8.40 -5.07
CA HIS A 117 20.12 -8.40 -6.41
C HIS A 117 19.18 -7.86 -7.50
N ILE A 118 17.87 -8.18 -7.44
CA ILE A 118 16.87 -7.67 -8.39
C ILE A 118 16.68 -6.15 -8.34
N PHE A 119 17.09 -5.50 -7.25
CA PHE A 119 17.05 -4.04 -7.10
C PHE A 119 18.42 -3.38 -7.36
N SER A 120 19.41 -4.14 -7.85
CA SER A 120 20.70 -3.59 -8.23
C SER A 120 20.59 -2.71 -9.48
N LEU A 121 21.49 -1.72 -9.61
CA LEU A 121 21.54 -0.87 -10.81
C LEU A 121 21.71 -1.71 -12.09
N LYS A 122 22.51 -2.79 -12.02
CA LYS A 122 22.69 -3.72 -13.13
C LYS A 122 21.35 -4.34 -13.56
N SER A 123 20.58 -4.88 -12.61
CA SER A 123 19.27 -5.45 -12.90
C SER A 123 18.27 -4.41 -13.43
N VAL A 124 18.31 -3.18 -12.92
CA VAL A 124 17.47 -2.09 -13.45
C VAL A 124 17.77 -1.83 -14.93
N VAL A 125 19.05 -1.76 -15.32
CA VAL A 125 19.47 -1.59 -16.71
C VAL A 125 19.06 -2.80 -17.57
N GLU A 126 19.15 -4.02 -17.04
CA GLU A 126 18.69 -5.22 -17.74
C GLU A 126 17.16 -5.26 -17.94
N PHE A 127 16.39 -4.67 -17.02
CA PHE A 127 14.93 -4.60 -17.10
C PHE A 127 14.44 -3.49 -18.04
N GLU A 128 15.22 -2.45 -18.24
CA GLU A 128 14.85 -1.29 -19.04
C GLU A 128 14.33 -1.68 -20.45
N PRO A 129 15.02 -2.49 -21.27
CA PRO A 129 14.53 -2.88 -22.60
C PRO A 129 13.18 -3.60 -22.56
N ILE A 130 12.95 -4.41 -21.53
CA ILE A 130 11.68 -5.12 -21.33
C ILE A 130 10.57 -4.11 -21.07
N ILE A 131 10.78 -3.17 -20.14
CA ILE A 131 9.81 -2.12 -19.80
C ILE A 131 9.49 -1.27 -21.03
N HIS A 132 10.50 -0.82 -21.78
CA HIS A 132 10.32 -0.04 -23.01
C HIS A 132 9.49 -0.79 -24.06
N SER A 133 9.66 -2.12 -24.17
CA SER A 133 8.88 -2.90 -25.12
C SER A 133 7.38 -2.87 -24.82
N TYR A 134 6.98 -2.96 -23.55
CA TYR A 134 5.57 -2.88 -23.15
C TYR A 134 5.02 -1.45 -23.21
N GLN A 135 5.83 -0.44 -22.88
CA GLN A 135 5.47 0.96 -23.07
C GLN A 135 5.20 1.26 -24.55
N ARG A 136 6.01 0.73 -25.46
CA ARG A 136 5.80 0.87 -26.91
C ARG A 136 4.48 0.24 -27.34
N VAL A 137 4.13 -0.95 -26.83
CA VAL A 137 2.84 -1.59 -27.11
C VAL A 137 1.68 -0.74 -26.59
N LEU A 138 1.80 -0.17 -25.39
CA LEU A 138 0.78 0.72 -24.83
C LEU A 138 0.56 1.94 -25.73
N VAL A 139 1.64 2.64 -26.09
CA VAL A 139 1.57 3.83 -26.97
C VAL A 139 0.96 3.47 -28.31
N GLN A 140 1.38 2.38 -28.95
CA GLN A 140 0.80 1.92 -30.21
C GLN A 140 -0.70 1.64 -30.13
N LYS A 141 -1.19 1.10 -29.01
CA LYS A 141 -2.63 0.89 -28.81
C LYS A 141 -3.36 2.21 -28.61
N TRP A 142 -2.80 3.14 -27.86
CA TRP A 142 -3.36 4.47 -27.69
C TRP A 142 -3.40 5.27 -28.99
N ASP A 143 -2.34 5.18 -29.82
CA ASP A 143 -2.31 5.81 -31.14
C ASP A 143 -3.47 5.31 -32.01
N ARG A 144 -3.71 3.99 -32.06
CA ARG A 144 -4.86 3.42 -32.79
C ARG A 144 -6.21 3.92 -32.28
N ILE A 145 -6.35 4.07 -30.96
CA ILE A 145 -7.57 4.59 -30.33
C ILE A 145 -7.75 6.06 -30.68
N CYS A 146 -6.70 6.88 -30.60
CA CYS A 146 -6.72 8.29 -30.98
C CYS A 146 -7.10 8.45 -32.46
N GLU A 147 -6.47 7.69 -33.36
CA GLU A 147 -6.80 7.67 -34.79
C GLU A 147 -8.26 7.27 -35.05
N ALA A 148 -8.77 6.26 -34.33
CA ALA A 148 -10.18 5.88 -34.40
C ALA A 148 -11.10 7.00 -33.90
N GLY A 149 -10.70 7.70 -32.82
CA GLY A 149 -11.39 8.85 -32.27
C GLY A 149 -11.49 10.03 -33.24
N VAL A 150 -10.42 10.34 -33.97
CA VAL A 150 -10.41 11.35 -35.04
C VAL A 150 -11.42 10.99 -36.12
N ARG A 151 -11.52 9.70 -36.49
CA ARG A 151 -12.51 9.20 -37.46
C ARG A 151 -13.94 9.12 -36.93
N GLY A 152 -14.20 9.50 -35.68
CA GLY A 152 -15.53 9.42 -35.06
C GLY A 152 -15.92 8.01 -34.60
N ASN A 153 -14.98 7.06 -34.58
CA ASN A 153 -15.25 5.67 -34.25
C ASN A 153 -14.93 5.37 -32.78
N GLY A 154 -15.99 5.14 -31.98
CA GLY A 154 -15.85 4.51 -30.67
C GLY A 154 -15.53 3.02 -30.79
N GLY A 155 -15.15 2.39 -29.68
CA GLY A 155 -14.84 0.96 -29.70
C GLY A 155 -14.51 0.39 -28.33
N VAL A 156 -14.16 -0.90 -28.34
CA VAL A 156 -13.86 -1.68 -27.15
C VAL A 156 -12.63 -2.55 -27.42
N GLU A 157 -11.72 -2.60 -26.46
CA GLU A 157 -10.57 -3.51 -26.44
C GLU A 157 -10.42 -4.11 -25.04
N GLY A 158 -10.66 -5.41 -24.90
CA GLY A 158 -10.72 -6.06 -23.59
C GLY A 158 -11.79 -5.44 -22.70
N SER A 159 -11.41 -4.95 -21.52
CA SER A 159 -12.33 -4.21 -20.63
C SER A 159 -12.32 -2.68 -20.86
N CYS A 160 -11.51 -2.19 -21.80
CA CYS A 160 -11.39 -0.77 -22.09
C CYS A 160 -12.41 -0.37 -23.16
N VAL A 161 -13.22 0.63 -22.87
CA VAL A 161 -14.19 1.22 -23.79
C VAL A 161 -13.74 2.66 -24.07
N TRP A 162 -13.73 3.07 -25.33
CA TRP A 162 -13.50 4.47 -25.70
C TRP A 162 -14.66 5.03 -26.49
N ARG A 163 -14.89 6.33 -26.31
CA ARG A 163 -15.89 7.10 -27.05
C ARG A 163 -15.17 8.09 -27.96
N ALA A 164 -15.64 8.21 -29.20
CA ALA A 164 -15.19 9.25 -30.11
C ALA A 164 -16.08 10.48 -29.99
N GLY A 165 -15.49 11.66 -30.09
CA GLY A 165 -16.22 12.93 -30.13
C GLY A 165 -15.28 14.12 -30.27
N ASN A 166 -15.67 15.10 -31.09
CA ASN A 166 -14.88 16.30 -31.38
C ASN A 166 -13.44 15.98 -31.82
N GLU A 167 -13.30 15.04 -32.77
CA GLU A 167 -12.00 14.57 -33.29
C GLU A 167 -11.06 14.00 -32.21
N ARG A 168 -11.61 13.53 -31.08
CA ARG A 168 -10.86 12.96 -29.95
C ARG A 168 -11.43 11.63 -29.51
N ALA A 169 -10.56 10.81 -28.91
CA ALA A 169 -10.96 9.63 -28.17
C ALA A 169 -10.97 9.91 -26.66
N TRP A 170 -11.98 9.41 -25.97
CA TRP A 170 -12.15 9.49 -24.52
C TRP A 170 -12.18 8.10 -23.93
N PHE A 171 -11.25 7.79 -23.03
CA PHE A 171 -11.17 6.48 -22.37
C PHE A 171 -10.54 6.60 -20.98
N ASP A 172 -10.77 5.58 -20.15
CA ASP A 172 -10.20 5.46 -18.81
C ASP A 172 -8.77 4.90 -18.89
N CYS A 173 -7.77 5.77 -18.71
CA CYS A 173 -6.36 5.39 -18.75
C CYS A 173 -5.91 4.53 -17.56
N MET A 174 -6.64 4.53 -16.43
CA MET A 174 -6.23 3.77 -15.25
C MET A 174 -6.25 2.26 -15.50
N ARG A 175 -7.20 1.79 -16.30
CA ARG A 175 -7.27 0.37 -16.71
C ARG A 175 -6.02 -0.04 -17.51
N TRP A 176 -5.58 0.83 -18.41
CA TRP A 176 -4.39 0.61 -19.23
C TRP A 176 -3.11 0.55 -18.39
N PHE A 177 -2.96 1.43 -17.41
CA PHE A 177 -1.82 1.38 -16.51
C PHE A 177 -1.80 0.12 -15.63
N ASN A 178 -2.98 -0.37 -15.22
CA ASN A 178 -3.08 -1.65 -14.51
C ASN A 178 -2.60 -2.82 -15.39
N TYR A 179 -2.98 -2.85 -16.67
CA TYR A 179 -2.49 -3.87 -17.61
C TYR A 179 -0.99 -3.74 -17.86
N LEU A 180 -0.49 -2.53 -18.10
CA LEU A 180 0.94 -2.29 -18.27
C LEU A 180 1.75 -2.80 -17.07
N ALA A 181 1.32 -2.45 -15.85
CA ALA A 181 1.98 -2.90 -14.63
C ALA A 181 1.93 -4.42 -14.49
N PHE A 182 0.79 -5.04 -14.77
CA PHE A 182 0.62 -6.49 -14.72
C PHE A 182 1.54 -7.21 -15.72
N ASP A 183 1.59 -6.74 -16.97
CA ASP A 183 2.41 -7.32 -18.03
C ASP A 183 3.91 -7.19 -17.74
N ILE A 184 4.35 -6.01 -17.28
CA ILE A 184 5.75 -5.77 -16.90
C ILE A 184 6.15 -6.68 -15.73
N ILE A 185 5.37 -6.69 -14.65
CA ILE A 185 5.67 -7.51 -13.46
C ILE A 185 5.61 -8.99 -13.83
N GLY A 186 4.58 -9.43 -14.56
CA GLY A 186 4.45 -10.80 -15.05
C GLY A 186 5.70 -11.23 -15.83
N ARG A 187 6.15 -10.41 -16.78
CA ARG A 187 7.34 -10.71 -17.57
C ARG A 187 8.61 -10.75 -16.74
N LEU A 188 8.80 -9.81 -15.83
CA LEU A 188 10.01 -9.72 -15.01
C LEU A 188 10.12 -10.89 -14.01
N PHE A 189 9.01 -11.35 -13.43
CA PHE A 189 9.02 -12.38 -12.40
C PHE A 189 8.78 -13.80 -12.93
N LEU A 190 8.02 -13.96 -14.01
CA LEU A 190 7.63 -15.28 -14.55
C LEU A 190 8.36 -15.61 -15.86
N GLY A 191 9.05 -14.64 -16.47
CA GLY A 191 9.77 -14.83 -17.74
C GLY A 191 8.87 -15.08 -18.96
N LYS A 192 7.55 -14.96 -18.80
CA LYS A 192 6.54 -15.16 -19.85
C LYS A 192 5.58 -13.99 -19.87
#